data_AF-A0A4Q3SUU1-F1
#
_entry.id   AF-A0A4Q3SUU1-F1
#
_cell.length_a   1.000
_cell.length_b   1.000
_cell.length_c   1.000
_cell.angle_alpha   90.00
_cell.angle_beta   90.00
_cell.angle_gamma   90.00
#
_symmetry.space_group_name_H-M   'P 1'
#
loop_
_entity.id
_entity.type
_entity.pdbx_description
1 polymer ?
#
loop_
_entity_poly.entity_id
_entity_poly.type
_entity_poly.pdbx_seq_one_letter_code
_entity_poly.pdbx_strand_id
1 'polypeptide(L)'
;MSTPAHSGETITIFKVEPRNESGIVVMSPSQEPDGRLADRHSAYHENISPPLIWTDIEGTQSYAVIVEDPDAPQEKPYIHWMIWNIPPEAGGLPEGVPLAQQIDPPHPIIQGRNDNGDYGWFGPRPPQGHGVHRYYFQVFALDQLVEVGPDTPLAELLNILKGHTIAQGEMMATYEAPPRQ
;
A
#
# COMPACT_ATOMS: atom_id res chain seq x y z
N MET A 1 14.57 -10.14 27.19
CA MET A 1 13.27 -9.77 26.61
C MET A 1 13.32 -10.21 25.17
N SER A 2 12.52 -11.19 24.77
CA SER A 2 12.53 -11.67 23.39
C SER A 2 11.89 -10.59 22.51
N THR A 3 12.63 -10.08 21.54
CA THR A 3 12.06 -9.34 20.42
C THR A 3 10.95 -10.19 19.79
N PRO A 4 9.76 -9.64 19.50
CA PRO A 4 8.76 -10.36 18.74
C PRO A 4 9.38 -10.86 17.43
N ALA A 5 9.03 -12.08 17.02
CA ALA A 5 9.43 -12.59 15.71
C ALA A 5 8.80 -11.69 14.63
N HIS A 6 9.58 -11.34 13.60
CA HIS A 6 9.06 -10.62 12.44
C HIS A 6 8.02 -11.51 11.75
N SER A 7 6.97 -10.91 11.18
CA SER A 7 5.91 -11.68 10.52
C SER A 7 6.41 -12.47 9.29
N GLY A 8 7.49 -12.00 8.64
CA GLY A 8 8.23 -12.73 7.62
C GLY A 8 8.02 -12.20 6.20
N GLU A 9 7.23 -12.89 5.38
CA GLU A 9 6.94 -12.53 3.99
C GLU A 9 5.70 -11.63 3.88
N THR A 10 5.63 -10.83 2.81
CA THR A 10 4.41 -10.16 2.33
C THR A 10 3.27 -11.18 2.31
N ILE A 11 2.06 -10.77 2.69
CA ILE A 11 0.91 -11.68 2.76
C ILE A 11 -0.11 -11.35 1.67
N THR A 12 -0.18 -10.08 1.26
CA THR A 12 -1.27 -9.60 0.43
C THR A 12 -1.12 -10.07 -1.03
N ILE A 13 0.04 -9.87 -1.66
CA ILE A 13 0.23 -10.18 -3.09
C ILE A 13 0.14 -11.68 -3.36
N PHE A 14 0.63 -12.52 -2.44
CA PHE A 14 0.59 -13.97 -2.58
C PHE A 14 -0.81 -14.56 -2.37
N LYS A 15 -1.73 -13.77 -1.81
CA LYS A 15 -3.12 -14.20 -1.65
C LYS A 15 -3.99 -13.85 -2.85
N VAL A 16 -3.50 -13.04 -3.79
CA VAL A 16 -4.26 -12.61 -4.95
C VAL A 16 -3.56 -13.16 -6.19
N GLU A 17 -4.24 -14.03 -6.92
CA GLU A 17 -3.77 -14.52 -8.21
C GLU A 17 -4.52 -13.77 -9.31
N PRO A 18 -3.83 -13.03 -10.19
CA PRO A 18 -4.49 -12.31 -11.27
C PRO A 18 -5.07 -13.31 -12.28
N ARG A 19 -6.25 -12.98 -12.83
CA ARG A 19 -6.87 -13.82 -13.87
C ARG A 19 -6.10 -13.83 -15.20
N ASN A 20 -5.30 -12.80 -15.47
CA ASN A 20 -4.44 -12.71 -16.66
C ASN A 20 -2.96 -12.73 -16.25
N GLU A 21 -2.08 -13.15 -17.16
CA GLU A 21 -0.62 -13.18 -16.95
C GLU A 21 0.06 -11.79 -17.09
N SER A 22 -0.72 -10.72 -17.23
CA SER A 22 -0.21 -9.35 -17.34
C SER A 22 0.27 -8.83 -15.98
N GLY A 23 1.52 -8.35 -15.92
CA GLY A 23 2.09 -7.71 -14.74
C GLY A 23 1.96 -6.19 -14.78
N ILE A 24 1.80 -5.58 -13.61
CA ILE A 24 1.88 -4.12 -13.43
C ILE A 24 3.31 -3.75 -13.03
N VAL A 25 3.92 -2.78 -13.71
CA VAL A 25 5.15 -2.16 -13.22
C VAL A 25 4.76 -1.03 -12.29
N VAL A 26 5.21 -1.07 -11.04
CA VAL A 26 4.93 -0.06 -10.00
C VAL A 26 6.22 0.68 -9.65
N MET A 27 6.16 2.00 -9.55
CA MET A 27 7.31 2.85 -9.22
C MET A 27 6.89 4.05 -8.37
N SER A 28 7.85 4.62 -7.64
CA SER A 28 7.70 5.89 -6.95
C SER A 28 8.90 6.79 -7.23
N PRO A 29 8.68 8.04 -7.73
CA PRO A 29 9.74 9.04 -7.82
C PRO A 29 10.41 9.40 -6.49
N SER A 30 9.78 9.05 -5.36
CA SER A 30 10.31 9.28 -4.02
C SER A 30 11.15 8.12 -3.49
N GLN A 31 11.34 7.06 -4.28
CA GLN A 31 12.29 6.01 -3.98
C GLN A 31 13.68 6.41 -4.48
N GLU A 32 14.64 6.42 -3.57
CA GLU A 32 16.03 6.69 -3.84
C GLU A 32 16.68 5.54 -4.62
N PRO A 33 17.83 5.75 -5.30
CA PRO A 33 18.48 4.70 -6.09
C PRO A 33 18.87 3.44 -5.30
N ASP A 34 19.03 3.55 -3.99
CA ASP A 34 19.30 2.44 -3.07
C ASP A 34 18.02 1.70 -2.61
N GLY A 35 16.86 2.12 -3.09
CA GLY A 35 15.56 1.56 -2.73
C GLY A 35 14.92 2.18 -1.49
N ARG A 36 15.56 3.15 -0.84
CA ARG A 36 15.04 3.81 0.36
C ARG A 36 13.93 4.79 0.02
N LEU A 37 12.88 4.86 0.84
CA LEU A 37 11.84 5.88 0.71
C LEU A 37 12.31 7.21 1.29
N ALA A 38 12.04 8.33 0.60
CA ALA A 38 12.39 9.66 1.10
C ALA A 38 11.76 9.97 2.48
N ASP A 39 12.51 10.67 3.33
CA ASP A 39 12.19 10.88 4.75
C ASP A 39 10.80 11.45 5.00
N ARG A 40 10.37 12.36 4.13
CA ARG A 40 9.07 13.03 4.24
C ARG A 40 7.86 12.12 4.24
N HIS A 41 8.02 10.90 3.73
CA HIS A 41 6.96 9.91 3.70
C HIS A 41 6.87 9.08 4.98
N SER A 42 7.85 9.19 5.87
CA SER A 42 7.88 8.51 7.17
C SER A 42 7.09 9.27 8.23
N ALA A 43 6.58 8.55 9.24
CA ALA A 43 5.95 9.14 10.42
C ALA A 43 6.96 9.74 11.41
N TYR A 44 8.26 9.74 11.07
CA TYR A 44 9.29 10.53 11.76
C TYR A 44 9.38 11.97 11.25
N HIS A 45 8.81 12.25 10.07
CA HIS A 45 8.87 13.54 9.39
C HIS A 45 7.45 14.02 9.00
N GLU A 46 7.24 14.48 7.77
CA GLU A 46 5.96 15.06 7.32
C GLU A 46 4.80 14.05 7.21
N ASN A 47 5.09 12.74 7.15
CA ASN A 47 4.10 11.67 7.07
C ASN A 47 3.11 11.81 5.89
N ILE A 48 3.59 12.25 4.73
CA ILE A 48 2.78 12.39 3.51
C ILE A 48 2.90 11.15 2.62
N SER A 49 1.83 10.72 1.96
CA SER A 49 1.92 9.55 1.06
C SER A 49 2.87 9.81 -0.10
N PRO A 50 3.67 8.82 -0.52
CA PRO A 50 4.55 8.97 -1.66
C PRO A 50 3.73 8.97 -2.97
N PRO A 51 4.19 9.68 -4.01
CA PRO A 51 3.63 9.55 -5.34
C PRO A 51 3.88 8.14 -5.86
N LEU A 52 2.86 7.50 -6.43
CA LEU A 52 2.95 6.20 -7.07
C LEU A 52 2.58 6.33 -8.54
N ILE A 53 3.31 5.62 -9.39
CA ILE A 53 3.07 5.54 -10.83
C ILE A 53 3.05 4.06 -11.20
N TRP A 54 2.16 3.68 -12.10
CA TRP A 54 2.14 2.32 -12.62
C TRP A 54 1.76 2.27 -14.09
N THR A 55 2.03 1.13 -14.72
CA THR A 55 1.62 0.86 -16.11
C THR A 55 0.13 0.58 -16.20
N ASP A 56 -0.51 1.14 -17.22
CA ASP A 56 -1.93 0.89 -17.50
C ASP A 56 -2.19 -0.55 -17.94
N ILE A 57 -3.32 -1.10 -17.50
CA ILE A 57 -3.78 -2.44 -17.86
C ILE A 57 -5.13 -2.33 -18.59
N GLU A 58 -5.22 -2.92 -19.78
CA GLU A 58 -6.46 -2.97 -20.55
C GLU A 58 -7.56 -3.74 -19.79
N GLY A 59 -8.79 -3.22 -19.85
CA GLY A 59 -9.93 -3.82 -19.14
C GLY A 59 -10.06 -3.43 -17.67
N THR A 60 -9.17 -2.58 -17.15
CA THR A 60 -9.27 -2.06 -15.78
C THR A 60 -10.45 -1.12 -15.64
N GLN A 61 -11.31 -1.37 -14.66
CA GLN A 61 -12.37 -0.45 -14.23
C GLN A 61 -12.00 0.32 -12.97
N SER A 62 -11.10 -0.22 -12.14
CA SER A 62 -10.49 0.52 -11.03
C SER A 62 -9.18 -0.12 -10.56
N TYR A 63 -8.37 0.64 -9.83
CA TYR A 63 -7.20 0.12 -9.11
C TYR A 63 -7.41 0.11 -7.60
N ALA A 64 -6.72 -0.81 -6.94
CA ALA A 64 -6.54 -0.82 -5.48
C ALA A 64 -5.04 -0.85 -5.14
N VAL A 65 -4.67 -0.20 -4.04
CA VAL A 65 -3.31 -0.21 -3.48
C VAL A 65 -3.36 -0.67 -2.02
N ILE A 66 -2.48 -1.60 -1.68
CA ILE A 66 -2.24 -2.05 -0.31
C ILE A 66 -0.75 -1.89 -0.03
N VAL A 67 -0.42 -1.27 1.10
CA VAL A 67 0.96 -1.10 1.57
C VAL A 67 1.13 -1.81 2.91
N GLU A 68 2.09 -2.73 2.98
CA GLU A 68 2.36 -3.49 4.20
C GLU A 68 3.86 -3.60 4.53
N ASP A 69 4.15 -3.71 5.82
CA ASP A 69 5.48 -3.92 6.42
C ASP A 69 5.52 -5.29 7.11
N PRO A 70 6.12 -6.32 6.49
CA PRO A 70 6.23 -7.65 7.09
C PRO A 70 7.36 -7.73 8.15
N ASP A 71 8.21 -6.71 8.24
CA ASP A 71 9.33 -6.63 9.18
C ASP A 71 8.91 -5.98 10.52
N ALA A 72 7.68 -5.47 10.60
CA ALA A 72 7.09 -5.01 11.85
C ALA A 72 7.13 -6.12 12.91
N PRO A 73 7.46 -5.80 14.19
CA PRO A 73 7.62 -6.79 15.26
C PRO A 73 6.26 -7.27 15.80
N GLN A 74 5.47 -7.92 14.93
CA GLN A 74 4.09 -8.35 15.17
C GLN A 74 3.83 -9.69 14.48
N GLU A 75 2.74 -10.38 14.83
CA GLU A 75 2.41 -11.69 14.24
C GLU A 75 2.00 -11.62 12.76
N LYS A 76 1.58 -10.45 12.28
CA LYS A 76 1.14 -10.20 10.90
C LYS A 76 1.83 -8.94 10.36
N PRO A 77 1.98 -8.80 9.04
CA PRO A 77 2.46 -7.56 8.44
C PRO A 77 1.59 -6.40 8.88
N TYR A 78 2.23 -5.26 9.11
CA TYR A 78 1.55 -4.03 9.50
C TYR A 78 1.04 -3.31 8.26
N ILE A 79 -0.24 -2.96 8.23
CA ILE A 79 -0.88 -2.31 7.10
C ILE A 79 -0.74 -0.80 7.23
N HIS A 80 0.03 -0.21 6.33
CA HIS A 80 0.31 1.22 6.24
C HIS A 80 -0.75 1.98 5.45
N TRP A 81 -1.35 1.33 4.44
CA TRP A 81 -2.34 1.97 3.60
C TRP A 81 -3.21 0.94 2.88
N MET A 82 -4.51 1.21 2.83
CA MET A 82 -5.45 0.57 1.90
C MET A 82 -6.24 1.66 1.20
N ILE A 83 -6.27 1.63 -0.13
CA ILE A 83 -7.03 2.56 -0.95
C ILE A 83 -7.55 1.83 -2.19
N TRP A 84 -8.81 2.05 -2.57
CA TRP A 84 -9.43 1.37 -3.71
C TRP A 84 -10.43 2.26 -4.44
N ASN A 85 -10.94 1.76 -5.56
CA ASN A 85 -11.76 2.48 -6.54
C ASN A 85 -11.02 3.66 -7.19
N ILE A 86 -9.69 3.56 -7.32
CA ILE A 86 -8.88 4.55 -8.03
C ILE A 86 -9.24 4.47 -9.54
N PRO A 87 -9.61 5.57 -10.21
CA PRO A 87 -10.01 5.53 -11.60
C PRO A 87 -8.91 4.98 -12.52
N PRO A 88 -9.26 4.21 -13.58
CA PRO A 88 -8.28 3.60 -14.48
C PRO A 88 -7.44 4.64 -15.22
N GLU A 89 -7.99 5.83 -15.48
CA GLU A 89 -7.31 6.97 -16.10
C GLU A 89 -6.34 7.73 -15.18
N ALA A 90 -6.25 7.39 -13.89
CA ALA A 90 -5.39 8.11 -12.95
C ALA A 90 -3.88 7.89 -13.20
N GLY A 91 -3.50 6.71 -13.74
CA GLY A 91 -2.10 6.32 -13.99
C GLY A 91 -1.19 6.27 -12.75
N GLY A 92 -1.75 6.45 -11.55
CA GLY A 92 -0.99 6.62 -10.32
C GLY A 92 -1.78 7.24 -9.16
N LEU A 93 -1.06 7.52 -8.08
CA LEU A 93 -1.52 8.35 -6.95
C LEU A 93 -0.57 9.54 -6.77
N PRO A 94 -1.08 10.76 -6.57
CA PRO A 94 -0.25 11.92 -6.30
C PRO A 94 0.41 11.83 -4.92
N GLU A 95 1.47 12.60 -4.70
CA GLU A 95 2.03 12.81 -3.36
C GLU A 95 0.97 13.47 -2.44
N GLY A 96 0.90 13.02 -1.19
CA GLY A 96 0.09 13.69 -0.16
C GLY A 96 -1.43 13.54 -0.36
N VAL A 97 -1.87 12.35 -0.81
CA VAL A 97 -3.30 11.97 -0.81
C VAL A 97 -3.92 12.28 0.56
N PRO A 98 -5.03 13.05 0.63
CA PRO A 98 -5.63 13.47 1.89
C PRO A 98 -6.01 12.30 2.81
N LEU A 99 -5.86 12.48 4.12
CA LEU A 99 -6.31 11.50 5.12
C LEU A 99 -7.82 11.60 5.32
N ALA A 100 -8.58 10.90 4.47
CA ALA A 100 -10.04 10.91 4.48
C ALA A 100 -10.59 9.54 4.10
N GLN A 101 -11.73 9.15 4.67
CA GLN A 101 -12.42 7.90 4.31
C GLN A 101 -12.77 7.83 2.82
N GLN A 102 -13.12 8.98 2.24
CA GLN A 102 -13.51 9.11 0.84
C GLN A 102 -12.87 10.34 0.22
N ILE A 103 -12.49 10.22 -1.04
CA ILE A 103 -11.98 11.31 -1.88
C ILE A 103 -12.85 11.33 -3.14
N ASP A 104 -13.27 12.51 -3.59
CA ASP A 104 -14.20 12.67 -4.71
C ASP A 104 -13.48 12.81 -6.08
N PRO A 105 -13.43 11.75 -6.90
CA PRO A 105 -13.51 11.88 -8.36
C PRO A 105 -14.78 11.14 -8.86
N PRO A 106 -15.07 10.92 -10.17
CA PRO A 106 -16.46 10.69 -10.62
C PRO A 106 -17.18 9.52 -9.95
N HIS A 107 -16.43 8.58 -9.35
CA HIS A 107 -16.88 7.70 -8.27
C HIS A 107 -15.98 7.86 -7.03
N PRO A 108 -16.49 7.68 -5.79
CA PRO A 108 -15.70 7.84 -4.57
C PRO A 108 -14.52 6.87 -4.50
N ILE A 109 -13.30 7.41 -4.38
CA ILE A 109 -12.12 6.66 -3.96
C ILE A 109 -12.27 6.42 -2.46
N ILE A 110 -12.10 5.18 -2.01
CA ILE A 110 -12.26 4.82 -0.60
C ILE A 110 -10.89 4.52 0.00
N GLN A 111 -10.64 5.01 1.20
CA GLN A 111 -9.47 4.63 2.00
C GLN A 111 -9.89 3.80 3.20
N GLY A 112 -9.26 2.64 3.34
CA GLY A 112 -9.48 1.73 4.45
C GLY A 112 -8.78 2.19 5.72
N ARG A 113 -9.23 1.67 6.85
CA ARG A 113 -8.56 1.87 8.13
C ARG A 113 -7.23 1.09 8.17
N ASN A 114 -6.12 1.80 8.38
CA ASN A 114 -4.79 1.22 8.55
C ASN A 114 -4.57 0.73 10.00
N ASP A 115 -3.45 0.06 10.27
CA ASP A 115 -3.14 -0.48 11.60
C ASP A 115 -2.75 0.60 12.63
N ASN A 116 -2.59 1.87 12.22
CA ASN A 116 -2.51 3.01 13.14
C ASN A 116 -3.90 3.42 13.66
N GLY A 117 -4.97 2.86 13.09
CA GLY A 117 -6.35 3.14 13.46
C GLY A 117 -6.97 4.31 12.69
N ASP A 118 -6.25 4.91 11.74
CA ASP A 118 -6.69 6.04 10.93
C ASP A 118 -6.99 5.64 9.47
N TYR A 119 -7.54 6.57 8.69
CA TYR A 119 -7.79 6.38 7.26
C TYR A 119 -6.69 6.98 6.41
N GLY A 120 -6.29 6.25 5.37
CA GLY A 120 -5.27 6.69 4.44
C GLY A 120 -3.86 6.32 4.90
N TRP A 121 -2.88 7.10 4.44
CA TRP A 121 -1.47 6.80 4.63
C TRP A 121 -1.02 7.01 6.08
N PHE A 122 -0.38 5.98 6.63
CA PHE A 122 0.53 6.12 7.75
C PHE A 122 1.91 5.64 7.32
N GLY A 123 2.91 6.50 7.44
CA GLY A 123 4.25 6.25 6.91
C GLY A 123 5.09 5.27 7.72
N PRO A 124 6.25 4.86 7.18
CA PRO A 124 7.25 4.10 7.91
C PRO A 124 7.53 4.68 9.29
N ARG A 125 7.51 3.81 10.31
CA ARG A 125 7.90 4.16 11.68
C ARG A 125 8.58 2.96 12.38
N PRO A 126 9.60 2.34 11.76
CA PRO A 126 10.24 1.17 12.35
C PRO A 126 10.89 1.53 13.69
N PRO A 127 10.85 0.67 14.72
CA PRO A 127 11.48 0.97 15.99
C PRO A 127 12.97 1.21 15.85
N GLN A 128 13.49 2.15 16.62
CA GLN A 128 14.92 2.46 16.56
C GLN A 128 15.79 1.27 16.97
N GLY A 129 16.81 0.98 16.16
CA GLY A 129 17.71 -0.15 16.38
C GLY A 129 17.14 -1.50 15.93
N HIS A 130 15.96 -1.51 15.28
CA HIS A 130 15.40 -2.71 14.67
C HIS A 130 15.98 -2.99 13.27
N GLY A 131 16.70 -2.03 12.70
CA GLY A 131 17.29 -2.12 11.38
C GLY A 131 16.35 -1.65 10.28
N VAL A 132 16.69 -2.04 9.05
CA VAL A 132 15.94 -1.70 7.84
C VAL A 132 14.68 -2.55 7.74
N HIS A 133 13.53 -1.90 7.57
CA HIS A 133 12.25 -2.54 7.24
C HIS A 133 11.96 -2.40 5.75
N ARG A 134 11.20 -3.35 5.21
CA ARG A 134 10.68 -3.37 3.85
C ARG A 134 9.20 -2.99 3.85
N TYR A 135 8.81 -2.17 2.88
CA TYR A 135 7.45 -1.70 2.66
C TYR A 135 7.03 -2.09 1.26
N TYR A 136 6.03 -2.96 1.15
CA TYR A 136 5.56 -3.50 -0.12
C TYR A 136 4.35 -2.71 -0.59
N PHE A 137 4.52 -1.90 -1.62
CA PHE A 137 3.46 -1.16 -2.31
C PHE A 137 2.90 -2.03 -3.42
N GLN A 138 1.71 -2.58 -3.18
CA GLN A 138 1.08 -3.56 -4.07
C GLN A 138 -0.09 -2.91 -4.79
N VAL A 139 -0.12 -3.02 -6.11
CA VAL A 139 -1.17 -2.45 -6.97
C VAL A 139 -1.92 -3.59 -7.64
N PHE A 140 -3.25 -3.50 -7.61
CA PHE A 140 -4.16 -4.46 -8.22
C PHE A 140 -5.05 -3.74 -9.23
N ALA A 141 -5.04 -4.18 -10.49
CA ALA A 141 -6.01 -3.79 -11.50
C ALA A 141 -7.26 -4.65 -11.38
N LEU A 142 -8.44 -4.04 -11.29
CA LEU A 142 -9.72 -4.70 -11.08
C LEU A 142 -10.65 -4.51 -12.28
N ASP A 143 -11.43 -5.54 -12.60
CA ASP A 143 -12.45 -5.48 -13.66
C ASP A 143 -13.77 -4.84 -13.20
N GLN A 144 -13.84 -4.29 -11.99
CA GLN A 144 -15.02 -3.60 -11.45
C GLN A 144 -14.65 -2.62 -10.33
N LEU A 145 -15.65 -1.89 -9.84
CA LEU A 145 -15.59 -1.18 -8.56
C LEU A 145 -15.81 -2.14 -7.39
N VAL A 146 -15.21 -1.82 -6.25
CA VAL A 146 -15.37 -2.53 -4.97
C VAL A 146 -16.45 -1.82 -4.15
N GLU A 147 -17.59 -2.50 -3.94
CA GLU A 147 -18.79 -1.95 -3.30
C GLU A 147 -18.79 -2.15 -1.77
N VAL A 148 -17.70 -1.77 -1.10
CA VAL A 148 -17.57 -1.85 0.37
C VAL A 148 -17.01 -0.56 0.96
N GLY A 149 -17.30 -0.32 2.25
CA GLY A 149 -16.98 0.92 2.95
C GLY A 149 -15.57 0.97 3.57
N PRO A 150 -15.16 2.13 4.11
CA PRO A 150 -13.81 2.37 4.63
C PRO A 150 -13.44 1.55 5.88
N ASP A 151 -14.43 1.02 6.62
CA ASP A 151 -14.20 0.15 7.77
C ASP A 151 -14.07 -1.35 7.40
N THR A 152 -14.02 -1.67 6.10
CA THR A 152 -13.88 -3.07 5.63
C THR A 152 -12.53 -3.65 6.07
N PRO A 153 -12.52 -4.80 6.78
CA PRO A 153 -11.26 -5.44 7.19
C PRO A 153 -10.46 -5.92 5.98
N LEU A 154 -9.12 -5.91 6.09
CA LEU A 154 -8.22 -6.40 5.04
C LEU A 154 -8.63 -7.78 4.49
N ALA A 155 -8.99 -8.71 5.36
CA ALA A 155 -9.35 -10.07 4.94
C ALA A 155 -10.57 -10.11 3.99
N GLU A 156 -11.54 -9.22 4.21
CA GLU A 156 -12.73 -9.09 3.36
C GLU A 156 -12.37 -8.41 2.03
N LEU A 157 -11.59 -7.32 2.09
CA LEU A 157 -11.08 -6.64 0.89
C LEU A 157 -10.29 -7.63 0.01
N LEU A 158 -9.36 -8.40 0.58
CA LEU A 158 -8.58 -9.41 -0.14
C LEU A 158 -9.45 -10.46 -0.84
N ASN A 159 -10.57 -10.87 -0.22
CA ASN A 159 -11.47 -11.83 -0.84
C ASN A 159 -12.18 -11.25 -2.06
N ILE A 160 -12.49 -9.95 -2.04
CA ILE A 160 -13.03 -9.25 -3.22
C ILE A 160 -11.94 -9.15 -4.29
N LEU A 161 -10.73 -8.72 -3.93
CA LEU A 161 -9.62 -8.59 -4.89
C LEU A 161 -9.35 -9.91 -5.63
N LYS A 162 -9.29 -11.06 -4.92
CA LYS A 162 -9.13 -12.38 -5.54
C LYS A 162 -10.10 -12.70 -6.68
N GLY A 163 -11.35 -12.24 -6.58
CA GLY A 163 -12.37 -12.51 -7.60
C GLY A 163 -12.25 -11.61 -8.83
N HIS A 164 -11.61 -10.46 -8.69
CA HIS A 164 -11.73 -9.32 -9.61
C HIS A 164 -10.41 -8.81 -10.15
N THR A 165 -9.27 -9.20 -9.56
CA THR A 165 -7.96 -8.82 -10.05
C THR A 165 -7.69 -9.43 -11.42
N ILE A 166 -7.36 -8.56 -12.38
CA ILE A 166 -6.97 -8.93 -13.75
C ILE A 166 -5.46 -8.82 -13.96
N ALA A 167 -4.77 -7.98 -13.19
CA ALA A 167 -3.32 -7.84 -13.18
C ALA A 167 -2.87 -7.29 -11.82
N GLN A 168 -1.63 -7.55 -11.45
CA GLN A 168 -1.05 -7.01 -10.23
C GLN A 168 0.45 -6.73 -10.38
N GLY A 169 0.99 -5.95 -9.46
CA GLY A 169 2.41 -5.67 -9.39
C GLY A 169 2.78 -5.07 -8.03
N GLU A 170 4.08 -5.02 -7.74
CA GLU A 170 4.58 -4.43 -6.51
C GLU A 170 5.86 -3.64 -6.71
N MET A 171 6.06 -2.69 -5.81
CA MET A 171 7.33 -2.03 -5.56
C MET A 171 7.68 -2.22 -4.08
N MET A 172 8.89 -2.67 -3.78
CA MET A 172 9.41 -2.72 -2.42
C MET A 172 10.29 -1.49 -2.19
N ALA A 173 10.00 -0.72 -1.14
CA ALA A 173 10.87 0.33 -0.64
C ALA A 173 11.36 0.00 0.76
N THR A 174 12.48 0.59 1.17
CA THR A 174 13.05 0.40 2.50
C THR A 174 13.00 1.67 3.34
N TYR A 175 12.98 1.51 4.65
CA TYR A 175 13.18 2.60 5.60
C TYR A 175 13.78 2.07 6.90
N GLU A 176 14.64 2.87 7.55
CA GLU A 176 15.17 2.61 8.87
C GLU A 176 14.92 3.84 9.75
N ALA A 177 14.70 3.64 11.05
CA ALA A 177 14.50 4.74 11.97
C ALA A 177 15.72 5.68 11.96
N PRO A 178 15.52 7.01 11.91
CA PRO A 178 16.65 7.94 11.95
C PRO A 178 17.44 7.79 13.26
N PRO A 179 18.73 8.19 13.26
CA PRO A 179 19.55 8.20 14.47
C PRO A 179 18.89 9.02 15.59
N ARG A 180 19.13 8.62 16.85
CA ARG A 180 18.72 9.41 18.01
C ARG A 180 19.49 10.73 17.94
N GLN A 181 18.77 11.85 17.92
CA GLN A 181 19.38 13.16 18.14
C GLN A 181 19.69 13.35 19.63
#